data_AF-A0A496P9Q7-F1
#
_entry.id   AF-A0A496P9Q7-F1
#
_cell.length_a   1.000
_cell.length_b   1.000
_cell.length_c   1.000
_cell.angle_alpha   90.00
_cell.angle_beta   90.00
_cell.angle_gamma   90.00
#
_symmetry.space_group_name_H-M   'P 1'
#
loop_
_entity.id
_entity.type
_entity.pdbx_description
1 polymer ?
#
loop_
_entity_poly.entity_id
_entity_poly.type
_entity_poly.pdbx_seq_one_letter_code
_entity_poly.pdbx_strand_id
1 'polypeptide(L)'
;MAVIKVKRPNGEEHTFNLTDNSKDTGGNYIRVRFNDQDLYARVSGNVTPLNVVKSNGDRGYVQYDPIGFNTWKWEAWHVEKFNRWYVYLPKGKYRVTITAMTEKAYELTIPTSKDIEITITTYRNNNNDDFITFNIDNQISRKAFIDKGIKRLVIERTGNI
;
A
#
# COMPACT_ATOMS: atom_id res chain seq x y z
N MET A 1 0.29 -11.83 -17.43
CA MET A 1 -0.74 -11.15 -16.63
C MET A 1 -2.00 -11.07 -17.48
N ALA A 2 -3.12 -11.64 -17.01
CA ALA A 2 -4.39 -11.57 -17.72
C ALA A 2 -5.07 -10.21 -17.49
N VAL A 3 -5.85 -9.77 -18.47
CA VAL A 3 -6.50 -8.45 -18.48
C VAL A 3 -7.89 -8.57 -19.07
N ILE A 4 -8.79 -7.64 -18.72
CA ILE A 4 -10.05 -7.45 -19.43
C ILE A 4 -9.83 -6.37 -20.48
N LYS A 5 -10.15 -6.67 -21.74
CA LYS A 5 -10.17 -5.69 -22.82
C LYS A 5 -11.61 -5.34 -23.18
N VAL A 6 -11.92 -4.05 -23.21
CA VAL A 6 -13.20 -3.53 -23.69
C VAL A 6 -12.93 -2.69 -24.92
N LYS A 7 -13.60 -3.04 -26.02
CA LYS A 7 -13.57 -2.27 -27.27
C LYS A 7 -14.93 -1.63 -27.49
N ARG A 8 -14.97 -0.31 -27.58
CA ARG A 8 -16.19 0.45 -27.86
C ARG A 8 -16.48 0.49 -29.38
N PRO A 9 -17.73 0.72 -29.80
CA PRO A 9 -18.09 0.78 -31.23
C PRO A 9 -17.35 1.85 -32.04
N ASN A 10 -16.86 2.91 -31.38
CA ASN A 10 -16.02 3.96 -31.98
C ASN A 10 -14.55 3.51 -32.20
N GLY A 11 -14.19 2.27 -31.87
CA GLY A 11 -12.84 1.73 -32.01
C GLY A 11 -11.93 1.94 -30.80
N GLU A 12 -12.38 2.66 -29.77
CA GLU A 12 -11.61 2.91 -28.54
C GLU A 12 -11.43 1.62 -27.73
N GLU A 13 -10.20 1.35 -27.29
CA GLU A 13 -9.87 0.17 -26.49
C GLU A 13 -9.41 0.55 -25.08
N HIS A 14 -9.94 -0.15 -24.09
CA HIS A 14 -9.59 -0.02 -22.69
C HIS A 14 -9.07 -1.35 -22.16
N THR A 15 -7.97 -1.29 -21.39
CA THR A 15 -7.38 -2.46 -20.74
C THR A 15 -7.47 -2.31 -19.24
N PHE A 16 -8.11 -3.27 -18.57
CA PHE A 16 -8.23 -3.34 -17.12
C PHE A 16 -7.37 -4.48 -16.61
N ASN A 17 -6.40 -4.15 -15.79
CA ASN A 17 -5.47 -5.11 -15.21
C ASN A 17 -6.15 -5.93 -14.11
N LEU A 18 -5.69 -7.17 -13.94
CA LEU A 18 -6.18 -8.08 -12.89
C LEU A 18 -5.04 -8.46 -11.94
N THR A 19 -5.36 -8.67 -10.68
CA THR A 19 -4.46 -9.26 -9.68
C THR A 19 -4.88 -10.71 -9.38
N ASP A 20 -3.93 -11.56 -9.01
CA ASP A 20 -4.16 -12.91 -8.52
C ASP A 20 -4.39 -12.97 -7.00
N ASN A 21 -4.27 -11.84 -6.30
CA ASN A 21 -4.52 -11.72 -4.88
C ASN A 21 -5.63 -10.71 -4.57
N SER A 22 -6.75 -11.20 -4.05
CA SER A 22 -7.92 -10.36 -3.76
C SER A 22 -7.64 -9.23 -2.75
N LYS A 23 -6.70 -9.42 -1.81
CA LYS A 23 -6.31 -8.38 -0.83
C LYS A 23 -5.71 -7.15 -1.51
N ASP A 24 -5.08 -7.30 -2.67
CA ASP A 24 -4.49 -6.18 -3.41
C ASP A 24 -5.53 -5.14 -3.81
N THR A 25 -6.80 -5.54 -3.96
CA THR A 25 -7.89 -4.66 -4.39
C THR A 25 -8.38 -3.69 -3.31
N GLY A 26 -7.92 -3.84 -2.07
CA GLY A 26 -8.44 -3.08 -0.93
C GLY A 26 -9.83 -3.53 -0.49
N GLY A 27 -10.29 -4.71 -0.91
CA GLY A 27 -11.50 -5.38 -0.41
C GLY A 27 -12.74 -5.27 -1.32
N ASN A 28 -12.74 -4.39 -2.33
CA ASN A 28 -13.85 -4.24 -3.27
C ASN A 28 -13.44 -4.68 -4.68
N TYR A 29 -14.00 -5.80 -5.14
CA TYR A 29 -13.62 -6.40 -6.41
C TYR A 29 -14.72 -7.24 -7.06
N ILE A 30 -14.54 -7.52 -8.35
CA ILE A 30 -15.17 -8.65 -9.03
C ILE A 30 -14.16 -9.78 -9.20
N ARG A 31 -14.62 -11.02 -9.05
CA ARG A 31 -13.84 -12.23 -9.34
C ARG A 31 -14.07 -12.63 -10.80
N VAL A 32 -12.98 -12.86 -11.51
CA VAL A 32 -12.93 -13.30 -12.91
C VAL A 32 -12.25 -14.66 -12.92
N ARG A 33 -12.99 -15.71 -13.28
CA ARG A 33 -12.44 -17.05 -13.47
C ARG A 33 -11.88 -17.16 -14.89
N PHE A 34 -10.60 -17.46 -15.04
CA PHE A 34 -9.96 -17.64 -16.35
C PHE A 34 -8.92 -18.75 -16.27
N ASN A 35 -9.01 -19.76 -17.14
CA ASN A 35 -8.10 -20.93 -17.17
C ASN A 35 -7.84 -21.54 -15.78
N ASP A 36 -8.91 -21.82 -15.05
CA ASP A 36 -8.87 -22.37 -13.69
C ASP A 36 -8.12 -21.54 -12.64
N GLN A 37 -7.83 -20.27 -12.93
CA GLN A 37 -7.32 -19.30 -11.99
C GLN A 37 -8.40 -18.27 -11.64
N ASP A 38 -8.44 -17.88 -10.37
CA ASP A 38 -9.21 -16.73 -9.94
C ASP A 38 -8.36 -15.48 -10.02
N LEU A 39 -8.91 -14.48 -10.69
CA LEU A 39 -8.33 -13.17 -10.83
C LEU A 39 -9.32 -12.13 -10.33
N TYR A 40 -8.82 -10.98 -9.92
CA TYR A 40 -9.61 -9.97 -9.24
C TYR A 40 -9.42 -8.62 -9.93
N ALA A 41 -10.54 -7.97 -10.26
CA ALA A 41 -10.57 -6.61 -10.76
C ALA A 41 -11.12 -5.69 -9.68
N ARG A 42 -10.39 -4.64 -9.31
CA ARG A 42 -10.83 -3.67 -8.31
C ARG A 42 -12.04 -2.88 -8.81
N VAL A 43 -13.01 -2.69 -7.93
CA VAL A 43 -14.18 -1.85 -8.18
C VAL A 43 -14.14 -0.64 -7.25
N SER A 44 -14.38 0.55 -7.80
CA SER A 44 -14.48 1.80 -7.04
C SER A 44 -15.57 2.72 -7.61
N GLY A 45 -15.76 3.89 -6.98
CA GLY A 45 -16.67 4.93 -7.48
C GLY A 45 -16.13 5.77 -8.64
N ASN A 46 -14.83 5.68 -8.95
CA ASN A 46 -14.23 6.45 -10.05
C ASN A 46 -14.70 5.90 -11.39
N VAL A 47 -15.37 6.75 -12.19
CA VAL A 47 -16.01 6.35 -13.44
C VAL A 47 -14.99 5.80 -14.44
N THR A 48 -15.27 4.61 -14.96
CA THR A 48 -14.57 4.01 -16.09
C THR A 48 -15.61 3.45 -17.08
N PRO A 49 -15.20 3.10 -18.31
CA PRO A 49 -16.12 2.55 -19.31
C PRO A 49 -16.70 1.19 -18.96
N LEU A 50 -16.08 0.45 -18.03
CA LEU A 50 -16.57 -0.85 -17.57
C LEU A 50 -17.18 -0.70 -16.18
N ASN A 51 -18.50 -0.75 -16.10
CA ASN A 51 -19.24 -0.68 -14.85
C ASN A 51 -19.85 -2.04 -14.47
N VAL A 52 -20.04 -2.22 -13.17
CA VAL A 52 -20.75 -3.34 -12.56
C VAL A 52 -22.00 -2.77 -11.91
N VAL A 53 -23.16 -3.35 -12.20
CA VAL A 53 -24.44 -2.92 -11.63
C VAL A 53 -24.93 -4.02 -10.70
N LYS A 54 -25.16 -3.68 -9.43
CA LYS A 54 -25.76 -4.59 -8.45
C LYS A 54 -27.26 -4.69 -8.69
N SER A 55 -27.89 -5.75 -8.18
CA SER A 55 -29.33 -5.98 -8.30
C SER A 55 -30.20 -4.86 -7.70
N ASN A 56 -29.67 -4.12 -6.72
CA ASN A 56 -30.32 -2.94 -6.13
C ASN A 56 -30.15 -1.65 -6.96
N GLY A 57 -29.50 -1.71 -8.13
CA GLY A 57 -29.23 -0.56 -8.99
C GLY A 57 -27.93 0.19 -8.69
N ASP A 58 -27.24 -0.12 -7.59
CA ASP A 58 -25.96 0.51 -7.27
C ASP A 58 -24.93 0.20 -8.35
N ARG A 59 -24.15 1.21 -8.72
CA ARG A 59 -23.11 1.10 -9.74
C ARG A 59 -21.72 1.23 -9.14
N GLY A 60 -20.85 0.29 -9.48
CA GLY A 60 -19.41 0.39 -9.31
C GLY A 60 -18.71 0.39 -10.66
N TYR A 61 -17.46 0.84 -10.69
CA TYR A 61 -16.66 0.92 -11.90
C TYR A 61 -15.36 0.14 -11.75
N VAL A 62 -15.04 -0.70 -12.73
CA VAL A 62 -13.81 -1.49 -12.74
C VAL A 62 -12.63 -0.56 -13.00
N GLN A 63 -11.64 -0.59 -12.13
CA GLN A 63 -10.48 0.30 -12.20
C GLN A 63 -9.42 -0.27 -13.14
N TYR A 64 -8.70 0.62 -13.85
CA TYR A 64 -7.62 0.20 -14.75
C TYR A 64 -6.48 -0.49 -14.00
N ASP A 65 -6.15 -0.01 -12.79
CA ASP A 65 -5.21 -0.63 -11.87
C ASP A 65 -5.99 -1.44 -10.81
N PRO A 66 -5.74 -2.76 -10.66
CA PRO A 66 -6.37 -3.58 -9.65
C PRO A 66 -5.88 -3.25 -8.24
N ILE A 67 -4.81 -2.47 -8.08
CA ILE A 67 -4.25 -2.18 -6.76
C ILE A 67 -5.05 -1.09 -6.05
N GLY A 68 -5.50 -1.40 -4.85
CA GLY A 68 -6.29 -0.56 -3.93
C GLY A 68 -5.53 -0.17 -2.68
N PHE A 69 -4.26 0.21 -2.81
CA PHE A 69 -3.44 0.64 -1.69
C PHE A 69 -3.58 2.14 -1.42
N ASN A 70 -3.82 2.49 -0.15
CA ASN A 70 -3.72 3.87 0.33
C ASN A 70 -2.40 4.04 1.09
N THR A 71 -1.82 5.24 1.02
CA THR A 71 -0.63 5.59 1.81
C THR A 71 -0.84 5.23 3.28
N TRP A 72 0.08 4.43 3.82
CA TRP A 72 0.10 4.14 5.24
C TRP A 72 0.92 5.21 5.96
N LYS A 73 0.37 5.75 7.04
CA LYS A 73 1.00 6.84 7.80
C LYS A 73 0.85 6.56 9.29
N TRP A 74 1.96 6.71 9.99
CA TRP A 74 1.99 6.84 11.45
C TRP A 74 2.67 8.14 11.83
N GLU A 75 2.16 8.83 12.85
CA GLU A 75 2.80 10.00 13.43
C GLU A 75 2.52 10.14 14.93
N ALA A 76 3.50 10.66 15.67
CA ALA A 76 3.37 10.92 17.10
C ALA A 76 4.31 12.04 17.56
N TRP A 77 3.85 12.86 18.50
CA TRP A 77 4.70 13.82 19.24
C TRP A 77 5.46 13.12 20.37
N HIS A 78 4.77 12.24 21.10
CA HIS A 78 5.33 11.43 22.16
C HIS A 78 5.24 9.97 21.74
N VAL A 79 6.40 9.33 21.55
CA VAL A 79 6.48 7.96 21.04
C VAL A 79 6.61 7.01 22.22
N GLU A 80 5.69 6.04 22.31
CA GLU A 80 5.78 4.97 23.31
C GLU A 80 7.06 4.14 23.13
N LYS A 81 7.48 3.43 24.18
CA LYS A 81 8.71 2.63 24.16
C LYS A 81 8.75 1.58 23.04
N PHE A 82 7.60 1.03 22.70
CA PHE A 82 7.46 0.02 21.68
C PHE A 82 6.10 0.16 21.01
N ASN A 83 6.10 0.27 19.69
CA ASN A 83 4.90 0.23 18.86
C ASN A 83 5.10 -0.80 17.76
N ARG A 84 4.01 -1.50 17.40
CA ARG A 84 4.04 -2.50 16.33
C ARG A 84 2.76 -2.47 15.50
N TRP A 85 2.93 -2.57 14.19
CA TRP A 85 1.85 -2.73 13.23
C TRP A 85 2.15 -3.84 12.24
N TYR A 86 1.09 -4.47 11.75
CA TYR A 86 1.13 -5.30 10.57
C TYR A 86 0.41 -4.56 9.44
N VAL A 87 1.09 -4.35 8.33
CA VAL A 87 0.57 -3.56 7.21
C VAL A 87 0.62 -4.39 5.95
N TYR A 88 -0.53 -4.57 5.31
CA TYR A 88 -0.59 -5.24 4.01
C TYR A 88 -0.03 -4.32 2.92
N LEU A 89 1.03 -4.77 2.25
CA LEU A 89 1.58 -4.11 1.07
C LEU A 89 1.37 -5.01 -0.15
N PRO A 90 0.61 -4.55 -1.17
CA PRO A 90 0.59 -5.18 -2.47
C PRO A 90 1.98 -5.31 -3.10
N LYS A 91 2.13 -6.20 -4.07
CA LYS A 91 3.32 -6.25 -4.91
C LYS A 91 3.56 -4.86 -5.54
N GLY A 92 4.76 -4.32 -5.41
CA GLY A 92 5.05 -2.97 -5.90
C GLY A 92 6.36 -2.38 -5.41
N LYS A 93 6.65 -1.19 -5.93
CA LYS A 93 7.68 -0.29 -5.44
C LYS A 93 7.06 0.73 -4.50
N TYR A 94 7.80 1.05 -3.44
CA TYR A 94 7.36 1.89 -2.36
C TYR A 94 8.45 2.88 -1.96
N ARG A 95 8.03 4.07 -1.55
CA ARG A 95 8.86 5.05 -0.87
C ARG A 95 8.50 5.08 0.61
N VAL A 96 9.51 4.92 1.45
CA VAL A 96 9.39 4.96 2.91
C VAL A 96 10.05 6.24 3.42
N THR A 97 9.25 7.19 3.87
CA THR A 97 9.73 8.47 4.42
C THR A 97 9.69 8.43 5.94
N ILE A 98 10.83 8.63 6.57
CA ILE A 98 10.97 8.71 8.03
C ILE A 98 11.40 10.11 8.42
N THR A 99 10.57 10.76 9.23
CA THR A 99 10.84 12.04 9.88
C THR A 99 11.11 11.80 11.36
N ALA A 100 12.32 12.09 11.79
CA ALA A 100 12.70 12.23 13.20
C ALA A 100 13.48 13.56 13.36
N MET A 101 14.63 13.58 14.03
CA MET A 101 15.51 14.76 14.01
C MET A 101 15.88 15.21 12.58
N THR A 102 15.93 14.26 11.64
CA THR A 102 16.08 14.53 10.21
C THR A 102 15.08 13.70 9.41
N GLU A 103 14.67 14.22 8.26
CA GLU A 103 13.91 13.46 7.28
C GLU A 103 14.85 12.67 6.35
N LYS A 104 14.51 11.41 6.04
CA LYS A 104 15.08 10.70 4.88
C LYS A 104 14.04 9.77 4.29
N ALA A 105 14.14 9.56 2.99
CA ALA A 105 13.38 8.58 2.24
C ALA A 105 14.25 7.36 1.88
N TYR A 106 13.60 6.20 1.77
CA TYR A 106 14.18 4.94 1.32
C TYR A 106 13.27 4.30 0.28
N GLU A 107 13.85 3.63 -0.68
CA GLU A 107 13.10 2.79 -1.62
C GLU A 107 12.93 1.39 -1.05
N LEU A 108 11.73 0.82 -1.19
CA LEU A 108 11.37 -0.52 -0.74
C LEU A 108 10.66 -1.24 -1.89
N THR A 109 11.07 -2.46 -2.19
CA THR A 109 10.43 -3.29 -3.22
C THR A 109 9.78 -4.50 -2.57
N ILE A 110 8.49 -4.70 -2.82
CA ILE A 110 7.69 -5.83 -2.33
C ILE A 110 7.43 -6.78 -3.51
N PRO A 111 8.26 -7.82 -3.72
CA PRO A 111 8.18 -8.68 -4.91
C PRO A 111 6.88 -9.51 -4.97
N THR A 112 6.31 -9.80 -3.81
CA THR A 112 5.06 -10.55 -3.62
C THR A 112 4.23 -9.85 -2.56
N SER A 113 2.94 -9.65 -2.81
CA SER A 113 2.04 -9.00 -1.86
C SER A 113 2.04 -9.73 -0.51
N LYS A 114 2.21 -9.00 0.59
CA LYS A 114 2.33 -9.59 1.94
C LYS A 114 1.98 -8.59 3.03
N ASP A 115 1.67 -9.13 4.20
CA ASP A 115 1.66 -8.37 5.45
C ASP A 115 3.12 -8.18 5.90
N ILE A 116 3.54 -6.93 6.10
CA ILE A 116 4.85 -6.59 6.67
C ILE A 116 4.72 -6.22 8.13
N GLU A 117 5.78 -6.47 8.90
CA GLU A 117 5.87 -5.96 10.28
C GLU A 117 6.57 -4.60 10.29
N ILE A 118 6.00 -3.64 11.01
CA ILE A 118 6.63 -2.36 11.32
C ILE A 118 6.79 -2.27 12.83
N THR A 119 8.01 -2.04 13.30
CA THR A 119 8.27 -1.76 14.71
C THR A 119 8.93 -0.39 14.88
N ILE A 120 8.48 0.34 15.89
CA ILE A 120 9.07 1.61 16.30
C ILE A 120 9.40 1.50 17.77
N THR A 121 10.69 1.60 18.10
CA THR A 121 11.19 1.46 19.47
C THR A 121 11.89 2.74 19.90
N THR A 122 11.74 3.10 21.17
CA THR A 122 12.52 4.18 21.77
C THR A 122 13.35 3.64 22.90
N TYR A 123 14.55 4.20 23.06
CA TYR A 123 15.44 3.82 24.15
C TYR A 123 16.35 4.99 24.51
N ARG A 124 16.74 5.06 25.79
CA ARG A 124 17.73 6.00 26.30
C ARG A 124 19.08 5.30 26.44
N ASN A 125 20.16 5.90 25.93
CA ASN A 125 21.51 5.36 26.12
C ASN A 125 22.10 5.78 27.48
N ASN A 126 23.31 5.29 27.79
CA ASN A 126 24.02 5.65 29.02
C ASN A 126 24.45 7.13 29.10
N ASN A 127 24.46 7.85 27.97
CA ASN A 127 24.76 9.28 27.91
C ASN A 127 23.51 10.16 28.08
N ASN A 128 22.36 9.57 28.42
CA ASN A 128 21.05 10.23 28.51
C ASN A 128 20.49 10.77 27.18
N ASP A 129 20.99 10.29 26.05
CA ASP A 129 20.41 10.58 24.74
C ASP A 129 19.22 9.65 24.46
N ASP A 130 18.11 10.23 24.02
CA ASP A 130 16.91 9.51 23.60
C ASP A 130 16.96 9.20 22.10
N PHE A 131 16.80 7.93 21.75
CA PHE A 131 16.78 7.45 20.37
C PHE A 131 15.45 6.81 20.00
N ILE A 132 15.14 6.88 18.72
CA ILE A 132 14.06 6.16 18.07
C ILE A 132 14.63 5.28 16.96
N THR A 133 14.16 4.04 16.87
CA THR A 133 14.49 3.11 15.80
C THR A 133 13.22 2.70 15.08
N PHE A 134 13.19 2.92 13.77
CA PHE A 134 12.17 2.44 12.86
C PHE A 134 12.71 1.20 12.16
N ASN A 135 12.00 0.08 12.27
CA ASN A 135 12.27 -1.14 11.52
C ASN A 135 11.04 -1.46 10.66
N ILE A 136 11.24 -1.55 9.35
CA ILE A 136 10.23 -1.88 8.36
C ILE A 136 10.65 -3.23 7.76
N ASP A 137 9.98 -4.28 8.21
CA ASP A 137 10.07 -5.65 7.70
C ASP A 137 11.49 -6.25 7.71
N ASN A 138 12.37 -5.77 8.60
CA ASN A 138 13.81 -6.07 8.60
C ASN A 138 14.55 -5.70 7.30
N GLN A 139 13.91 -4.95 6.40
CA GLN A 139 14.50 -4.48 5.14
C GLN A 139 15.04 -3.05 5.27
N ILE A 140 14.38 -2.21 6.06
CA ILE A 140 14.83 -0.86 6.40
C ILE A 140 14.92 -0.76 7.91
N SER A 141 16.11 -0.42 8.41
CA SER A 141 16.31 -0.09 9.82
C SER A 141 16.97 1.29 9.92
N ARG A 142 16.29 2.21 10.60
CA ARG A 142 16.79 3.56 10.82
C ARG A 142 16.71 3.94 12.28
N LYS A 143 17.89 4.22 12.85
CA LYS A 143 18.04 4.86 14.15
C LYS A 143 18.23 6.37 14.00
N ALA A 144 17.60 7.16 14.86
CA ALA A 144 17.74 8.60 14.92
C ALA A 144 17.59 9.11 16.36
N PHE A 145 18.09 10.31 16.65
CA PHE A 145 17.79 11.01 17.90
C PHE A 145 16.33 11.45 17.95
N ILE A 146 15.79 11.51 19.16
CA ILE A 146 14.47 12.09 19.44
C ILE A 146 14.66 13.57 19.74
N ASP A 147 14.18 14.41 18.83
CA ASP A 147 14.03 15.85 19.04
C ASP A 147 12.59 16.20 19.50
N LYS A 148 12.29 17.49 19.70
CA LYS A 148 10.95 17.94 20.13
C LYS A 148 9.88 17.89 19.04
N GLY A 149 10.24 17.65 17.79
CA GLY A 149 9.31 17.60 16.66
C GLY A 149 8.49 16.32 16.56
N ILE A 150 7.50 16.32 15.67
CA ILE A 150 6.74 15.13 15.28
C ILE A 150 7.67 14.05 14.74
N LYS A 151 7.46 12.81 15.19
CA LYS A 151 8.00 11.62 14.57
C LYS A 151 6.97 11.07 13.60
N ARG A 152 7.39 10.73 12.39
CA ARG A 152 6.50 10.27 11.33
C ARG A 152 7.14 9.17 10.50
N LEU A 153 6.34 8.20 10.11
CA LEU A 153 6.66 7.19 9.12
C LEU A 153 5.54 7.18 8.08
N VAL A 154 5.90 7.33 6.80
CA VAL A 154 4.97 7.29 5.67
C VAL A 154 5.44 6.23 4.69
N ILE A 155 4.55 5.36 4.25
CA ILE A 155 4.79 4.36 3.21
C ILE A 155 3.84 4.64 2.05
N GLU A 156 4.42 5.09 0.94
CA GLU A 156 3.70 5.44 -0.28
C GLU A 156 4.05 4.45 -1.37
N ARG A 157 3.04 3.96 -2.10
CA ARG A 157 3.30 3.13 -3.28
C ARG A 157 3.69 4.03 -4.45
N THR A 158 4.84 3.78 -5.05
CA THR A 158 5.39 4.58 -6.15
C THR A 158 5.19 3.93 -7.51
N GLY A 159 4.90 2.63 -7.57
CA GLY A 159 4.58 1.97 -8.83
C GLY A 159 4.58 0.45 -8.78
N ASN A 160 4.44 -0.15 -9.95
CA ASN A 160 4.51 -1.59 -10.17
C ASN A 160 5.98 -2.05 -10.29
N ILE A 161 6.22 -3.36 -10.14
CA ILE A 161 7.52 -4.01 -10.39
C ILE A 161 7.45 -4.83 -11.67
#